data_AF-A0A0N8GQ27-F1
#
_entry.id   AF-A0A0N8GQ27-F1
#
_cell.length_a   1.000
_cell.length_b   1.000
_cell.length_c   1.000
_cell.angle_alpha   90.00
_cell.angle_beta   90.00
_cell.angle_gamma   90.00
#
_symmetry.space_group_name_H-M   'P 1'
#
loop_
_entity.id
_entity.type
_entity.pdbx_description
1 polymer ?
#
loop_
_entity_poly.entity_id
_entity_poly.type
_entity_poly.pdbx_seq_one_letter_code
_entity_poly.pdbx_strand_id
1 'polypeptide(L)'
;MARLKDLIRSRQPQEQEELERMYQRYAHARKPSKSKRFEVSYRMRNLFLDRRNLWPRLTFYRTWKDEHRHPKLDGTNNGCERSIGWWVRERYRSMRGYKREQSALNVSRVIAHAVNHLLRGLDLATLFV
;
A
#
# COMPACT_ATOMS: atom_id res chain seq x y z
N MET A 1 20.09 10.43 8.50
CA MET A 1 18.67 10.02 8.65
C MET A 1 17.67 11.11 8.29
N ALA A 2 17.91 12.39 8.64
CA ALA A 2 17.02 13.49 8.27
C ALA A 2 16.69 13.52 6.77
N ARG A 3 17.70 13.44 5.90
CA ARG A 3 17.48 13.45 4.44
C ARG A 3 16.55 12.34 3.94
N LEU A 4 16.69 11.12 4.44
CA LEU A 4 15.78 10.02 4.08
C LEU A 4 14.32 10.33 4.48
N LYS A 5 14.10 11.01 5.61
CA LYS A 5 12.76 11.45 6.01
C LYS A 5 12.20 12.48 5.04
N ASP A 6 13.03 13.40 4.56
CA ASP A 6 12.61 14.42 3.58
C ASP A 6 12.20 13.77 2.26
N LEU A 7 13.00 12.83 1.75
CA LEU A 7 12.66 12.04 0.56
C LEU A 7 11.33 11.30 0.73
N ILE A 8 11.12 10.68 1.90
CA ILE A 8 9.87 9.96 2.21
C ILE A 8 8.65 10.90 2.21
N ARG A 9 8.83 12.18 2.53
CA ARG A 9 7.77 13.19 2.51
C ARG A 9 7.53 13.73 1.10
N SER A 10 8.58 14.04 0.34
CA SER A 10 8.48 14.59 -1.02
C SER A 10 7.95 13.56 -2.03
N ARG A 11 8.42 12.31 -1.95
CA ARG A 11 8.02 11.19 -2.83
C ARG A 11 8.14 11.51 -4.32
N GLN A 12 9.24 12.12 -4.74
CA GLN A 12 9.47 12.40 -6.16
C GLN A 12 10.12 11.19 -6.84
N PRO A 13 9.65 10.77 -8.03
CA PRO A 13 10.25 9.65 -8.77
C PRO A 13 11.76 9.82 -9.02
N GLN A 14 12.21 11.03 -9.32
CA GLN A 14 13.60 11.37 -9.64
C GLN A 14 14.54 11.19 -8.43
N GLU A 15 14.02 11.21 -7.21
CA GLU A 15 14.80 11.03 -5.99
C GLU A 15 15.33 9.59 -5.81
N GLN A 16 14.91 8.65 -6.66
CA GLN A 16 15.44 7.29 -6.66
C GLN A 16 16.96 7.25 -6.87
N GLU A 17 17.49 8.16 -7.71
CA GLU A 17 18.93 8.29 -7.94
C GLU A 17 19.68 8.74 -6.68
N GLU A 18 19.05 9.56 -5.85
CA GLU A 18 19.64 9.95 -4.57
C GLU A 18 19.69 8.76 -3.61
N LEU A 19 18.62 7.95 -3.54
CA LEU A 19 18.61 6.70 -2.75
C LEU A 19 19.66 5.70 -3.22
N GLU A 20 19.88 5.60 -4.53
CA GLU A 20 20.95 4.79 -5.11
C GLU A 20 22.32 5.28 -4.62
N ARG A 21 22.61 6.58 -4.71
CA ARG A 21 23.86 7.16 -4.16
C ARG A 21 24.01 6.89 -2.66
N MET A 22 22.91 6.93 -1.90
CA MET A 22 22.96 6.59 -0.48
C MET A 22 23.30 5.12 -0.24
N TYR A 23 22.72 4.21 -1.04
CA TYR A 23 23.02 2.79 -0.99
C TYR A 23 24.49 2.51 -1.33
N GLN A 24 25.02 3.14 -2.37
CA GLN A 24 26.41 2.95 -2.83
C GLN A 24 27.44 3.20 -1.73
N ARG A 25 27.21 4.18 -0.85
CA ARG A 25 28.07 4.44 0.33
C ARG A 25 28.22 3.24 1.26
N TYR A 26 27.23 2.35 1.30
CA TYR A 26 27.21 1.16 2.16
C TYR A 26 27.25 -0.14 1.36
N ALA A 27 27.42 -0.10 0.04
CA ALA A 27 27.35 -1.29 -0.82
C ALA A 27 28.39 -2.36 -0.43
N HIS A 28 29.57 -1.92 0.02
CA HIS A 28 30.67 -2.78 0.47
C HIS A 28 30.54 -3.27 1.92
N ALA A 29 29.47 -2.91 2.64
CA ALA A 29 29.26 -3.36 4.01
C ALA A 29 29.11 -4.89 4.06
N ARG A 30 30.02 -5.54 4.80
CA ARG A 30 30.11 -6.99 4.88
C ARG A 30 28.89 -7.57 5.58
N LYS A 31 28.38 -8.68 5.05
CA LYS A 31 27.36 -9.49 5.73
C LYS A 31 27.98 -10.10 7.00
N PRO A 32 27.37 -9.94 8.18
CA PRO A 32 27.91 -10.55 9.39
C PRO A 32 27.77 -12.08 9.33
N SER A 33 28.66 -12.76 10.05
CA SER A 33 28.59 -14.21 10.23
C SER A 33 27.33 -14.60 11.01
N LYS A 34 26.85 -15.84 10.81
CA LYS A 34 25.84 -16.42 11.70
C LYS A 34 26.34 -16.27 13.15
N SER A 35 25.44 -15.86 14.05
CA SER A 35 25.63 -15.56 15.48
C SER A 35 26.13 -14.15 15.89
N LYS A 36 26.58 -13.28 14.97
CA LYS A 36 27.00 -11.92 15.33
C LYS A 36 25.91 -10.87 15.11
N ARG A 37 25.87 -9.84 15.97
CA ARG A 37 24.97 -8.69 15.81
C ARG A 37 25.27 -7.96 14.50
N PHE A 38 24.22 -7.45 13.84
CA PHE A 38 24.36 -6.68 12.62
C PHE A 38 25.02 -5.31 12.88
N GLU A 39 26.13 -5.06 12.21
CA GLU A 39 26.76 -3.74 12.19
C GLU A 39 25.81 -2.68 11.65
N VAL A 40 26.02 -1.43 12.05
CA VAL A 40 25.20 -0.30 11.58
C VAL A 40 25.34 -0.14 10.07
N SER A 41 26.55 -0.27 9.52
CA SER A 41 26.86 -0.22 8.08
C SER A 41 26.01 -1.21 7.28
N TYR A 42 25.91 -2.46 7.73
CA TYR A 42 25.12 -3.50 7.08
C TYR A 42 23.61 -3.23 7.18
N ARG A 43 23.13 -2.72 8.33
CA ARG A 43 21.73 -2.30 8.49
C ARG A 43 21.39 -1.14 7.54
N MET A 44 22.29 -0.18 7.39
CA MET A 44 22.12 0.94 6.45
C MET A 44 22.08 0.45 5.01
N ARG A 45 22.97 -0.47 4.63
CA ARG A 45 22.97 -1.11 3.31
C ARG A 45 21.59 -1.69 2.97
N ASN A 46 21.03 -2.51 3.86
CA ASN A 46 19.72 -3.13 3.64
C ASN A 46 18.60 -2.10 3.62
N LEU A 47 18.62 -1.11 4.52
CA LEU A 47 17.63 -0.04 4.54
C LEU A 47 17.59 0.72 3.19
N PHE A 48 18.74 1.17 2.68
CA PHE A 48 18.77 1.93 1.43
C PHE A 48 18.46 1.04 0.23
N LEU A 49 18.88 -0.22 0.23
CA LEU A 49 18.53 -1.21 -0.80
C LEU A 49 17.01 -1.41 -0.88
N ASP A 50 16.35 -1.65 0.26
CA ASP A 50 14.90 -1.83 0.33
C ASP A 50 14.17 -0.58 -0.14
N ARG A 51 14.59 0.60 0.33
CA ARG A 51 13.94 1.87 -0.03
C ARG A 51 14.09 2.18 -1.51
N ARG A 52 15.27 1.95 -2.07
CA ARG A 52 15.54 2.10 -3.51
C ARG A 52 14.68 1.14 -4.35
N ASN A 53 14.61 -0.13 -3.97
CA ASN A 53 13.83 -1.14 -4.71
C ASN A 53 12.32 -0.87 -4.66
N LEU A 54 11.82 -0.37 -3.52
CA LEU A 54 10.40 -0.03 -3.36
C LEU A 54 10.02 1.33 -3.95
N TRP A 55 11.00 2.21 -4.24
CA TRP A 55 10.73 3.60 -4.63
C TRP A 55 9.80 3.74 -5.84
N PRO A 56 10.02 3.02 -6.98
CA PRO A 56 9.14 3.14 -8.14
C PRO A 56 7.69 2.82 -7.82
N ARG A 57 7.45 1.85 -6.93
CA ARG A 57 6.10 1.47 -6.48
C ARG A 57 5.48 2.55 -5.59
N LEU A 58 6.28 3.13 -4.70
CA LEU A 58 5.82 4.16 -3.76
C LEU A 58 5.55 5.51 -4.43
N THR A 59 6.25 5.82 -5.53
CA THR A 59 6.06 7.06 -6.29
C THR A 59 5.24 6.85 -7.57
N PHE A 60 4.76 5.64 -7.83
CA PHE A 60 4.02 5.32 -9.06
C PHE A 60 2.81 6.23 -9.26
N TYR A 61 2.06 6.55 -8.20
CA TYR A 61 0.91 7.43 -8.30
C TYR A 61 1.25 8.84 -8.83
N ARG A 62 2.50 9.30 -8.71
CA ARG A 62 2.95 10.60 -9.22
C ARG A 62 3.07 10.61 -10.75
N THR A 63 3.13 9.44 -11.39
CA THR A 63 3.13 9.32 -12.85
C THR A 63 1.72 9.33 -13.43
N TRP A 64 0.69 9.14 -12.60
CA TRP A 64 -0.70 9.17 -13.02
C TRP A 64 -1.14 10.61 -13.27
N LYS A 65 -1.30 10.93 -14.54
CA LYS A 65 -1.75 12.23 -15.00
C LYS A 65 -3.05 12.08 -15.78
N ASP A 66 -3.94 13.05 -15.66
CA ASP A 66 -5.11 13.17 -16.53
C ASP A 66 -4.71 13.68 -17.92
N GLU A 67 -5.70 13.82 -18.81
CA GLU A 67 -5.53 14.31 -20.19
C GLU A 67 -4.92 15.72 -20.23
N HIS A 68 -5.05 16.49 -19.15
CA HIS A 68 -4.51 17.84 -18.99
C HIS A 68 -3.20 17.88 -18.18
N ARG A 69 -2.58 16.72 -17.92
CA ARG A 69 -1.33 16.54 -17.16
C ARG A 69 -1.42 16.85 -15.67
N HIS A 70 -2.61 17.03 -15.10
CA HIS A 70 -2.78 17.18 -13.65
C HIS A 70 -2.64 15.83 -12.95
N PRO A 71 -2.05 15.77 -11.74
CA PRO A 71 -2.01 14.56 -10.94
C PRO A 71 -3.42 13.98 -10.76
N LYS A 72 -3.66 12.77 -11.28
CA LYS A 72 -4.99 12.13 -11.29
C LYS A 72 -5.32 11.43 -9.97
N LEU A 73 -4.38 11.40 -9.02
CA LEU A 73 -4.63 10.80 -7.71
C LEU A 73 -5.37 11.81 -6.83
N ASP A 74 -6.68 11.62 -6.67
CA ASP A 74 -7.42 12.16 -5.54
C ASP A 74 -6.68 11.66 -4.28
N GLY A 75 -6.00 12.56 -3.57
CA GLY A 75 -5.08 12.26 -2.45
C GLY A 75 -5.74 11.58 -1.26
N THR A 76 -7.02 11.25 -1.41
CA THR A 76 -7.86 10.66 -0.41
C THR A 76 -8.06 9.19 -0.76
N ASN A 77 -7.40 8.32 0.03
CA ASN A 77 -7.76 6.91 0.25
C ASN A 77 -9.27 6.66 0.45
N ASN A 78 -10.05 7.74 0.65
CA ASN A 78 -11.48 7.88 0.81
C ASN A 78 -12.27 6.98 -0.14
N GLY A 79 -11.85 6.71 -1.38
CA GLY A 79 -12.57 5.72 -2.21
C GLY A 79 -12.55 4.31 -1.61
N CYS A 80 -11.36 3.75 -1.40
CA CYS A 80 -11.18 2.39 -0.91
C CYS A 80 -11.45 2.30 0.60
N GLU A 81 -11.00 3.27 1.38
CA GLU A 81 -11.24 3.33 2.83
C GLU A 81 -12.68 3.66 3.20
N ARG A 82 -13.42 4.51 2.45
CA ARG A 82 -14.89 4.61 2.65
C ARG A 82 -15.57 3.33 2.25
N SER A 83 -15.14 2.70 1.15
CA SER A 83 -15.71 1.41 0.73
C SER A 83 -15.54 0.36 1.83
N ILE A 84 -14.35 0.22 2.40
CA ILE A 84 -14.10 -0.69 3.52
C ILE A 84 -14.83 -0.24 4.80
N GLY A 85 -14.79 1.06 5.11
CA GLY A 85 -15.39 1.65 6.30
C GLY A 85 -16.91 1.49 6.34
N TRP A 86 -17.61 1.92 5.30
CA TRP A 86 -19.07 1.89 5.23
C TRP A 86 -19.64 0.49 5.00
N TRP A 87 -18.99 -0.35 4.18
CA TRP A 87 -19.59 -1.63 3.80
C TRP A 87 -19.12 -2.82 4.63
N VAL A 88 -17.87 -2.81 5.08
CA VAL A 88 -17.29 -3.92 5.84
C VAL A 88 -17.33 -3.58 7.32
N ARG A 89 -16.74 -2.46 7.73
CA ARG A 89 -16.60 -2.14 9.17
C ARG A 89 -17.91 -1.70 9.81
N GLU A 90 -18.69 -0.84 9.17
CA GLU A 90 -19.92 -0.30 9.79
C GLU A 90 -21.06 -1.32 9.77
N ARG A 91 -21.32 -1.97 8.63
CA ARG A 91 -22.40 -2.97 8.49
C ARG A 91 -22.16 -4.25 9.29
N TYR A 92 -20.90 -4.62 9.51
CA TYR A 92 -20.54 -5.81 10.28
C TYR A 92 -19.89 -5.46 11.62
N ARG A 93 -20.07 -4.23 12.12
CA ARG A 93 -19.51 -3.74 13.38
C ARG A 93 -19.89 -4.61 14.59
N SER A 94 -21.08 -5.19 14.57
CA SER A 94 -21.57 -6.08 15.64
C SER A 94 -20.99 -7.50 15.57
N MET A 95 -20.39 -7.90 14.45
CA MET A 95 -19.73 -9.20 14.33
C MET A 95 -18.30 -9.14 14.90
N ARG A 96 -18.00 -10.00 15.87
CA ARG A 96 -16.62 -10.16 16.41
C ARG A 96 -15.72 -11.08 15.58
N GLY A 97 -16.18 -11.53 14.42
CA GLY A 97 -15.45 -12.41 13.51
C GLY A 97 -16.34 -13.48 12.89
N TYR A 98 -15.78 -14.18 11.90
CA TYR A 98 -16.46 -15.29 11.22
C TYR A 98 -16.16 -16.61 11.94
N LYS A 99 -17.20 -17.39 12.27
CA LYS A 99 -17.07 -18.70 12.90
C LYS A 99 -16.67 -19.82 11.92
N ARG A 100 -16.80 -19.57 10.63
CA ARG A 100 -16.48 -20.50 9.52
C ARG A 100 -15.95 -19.70 8.34
N GLU A 101 -14.99 -20.26 7.61
CA GLU A 101 -14.40 -19.64 6.42
C GLU A 101 -15.45 -19.33 5.35
N GLN A 102 -16.40 -20.25 5.13
CA GLN A 102 -17.47 -20.06 4.16
C GLN A 102 -18.32 -18.81 4.43
N SER A 103 -18.52 -18.44 5.69
CA SER A 103 -19.25 -17.22 6.06
C SER A 103 -18.49 -15.95 5.65
N ALA A 104 -17.16 -15.95 5.77
CA ALA A 104 -16.33 -14.85 5.31
C ALA A 104 -16.39 -14.69 3.78
N LEU A 105 -16.34 -15.82 3.06
CA LEU A 105 -16.44 -15.85 1.60
C LEU A 105 -17.81 -15.35 1.12
N ASN A 106 -18.90 -15.81 1.72
CA ASN A 106 -20.26 -15.40 1.35
C ASN A 106 -20.46 -13.89 1.56
N VAL A 107 -20.05 -13.38 2.72
CA VAL A 107 -20.16 -11.94 3.00
C VAL A 107 -19.29 -11.11 2.06
N SER A 108 -18.06 -11.55 1.78
CA SER A 108 -17.17 -10.86 0.83
C SER A 108 -17.75 -10.81 -0.59
N ARG A 109 -18.41 -11.89 -1.04
CA ARG A 109 -19.09 -11.94 -2.34
C ARG A 109 -20.29 -10.98 -2.40
N VAL A 110 -21.11 -10.94 -1.36
CA VAL A 110 -22.25 -10.01 -1.27
C VAL A 110 -21.75 -8.55 -1.31
N ILE A 111 -20.70 -8.22 -0.55
CA ILE A 111 -20.11 -6.88 -0.54
C ILE A 111 -19.57 -6.52 -1.94
N ALA A 112 -18.79 -7.42 -2.57
CA ALA A 112 -18.24 -7.18 -3.90
C ALA A 112 -19.34 -6.99 -4.95
N HIS A 113 -20.40 -7.79 -4.88
CA HIS A 113 -21.55 -7.66 -5.75
C HIS A 113 -22.28 -6.33 -5.55
N ALA A 114 -22.56 -5.94 -4.30
CA ALA A 114 -23.18 -4.65 -3.98
C ALA A 114 -22.34 -3.45 -4.48
N VAL A 115 -21.02 -3.53 -4.39
CA VAL A 115 -20.11 -2.50 -4.92
C VAL A 115 -20.22 -2.38 -6.44
N ASN A 116 -20.30 -3.50 -7.17
CA ASN A 116 -20.43 -3.46 -8.64
C ASN A 116 -21.75 -2.83 -9.13
N HIS A 117 -22.78 -2.81 -8.29
CA HIS A 117 -24.09 -2.26 -8.61
C HIS A 117 -24.35 -0.87 -7.99
N LEU A 118 -23.31 -0.21 -7.47
CA LEU A 118 -23.39 1.07 -6.74
C LEU A 118 -24.23 2.17 -7.41
N LEU A 119 -24.15 2.31 -8.73
CA LEU A 119 -24.85 3.35 -9.48
C LEU A 119 -26.30 3.00 -9.84
N ARG A 120 -26.67 1.72 -9.78
CA ARG A 120 -27.95 1.20 -10.31
C ARG A 120 -28.87 0.66 -9.21
N GLY A 121 -28.36 0.52 -7.98
CA GLY A 121 -29.04 -0.22 -6.92
C GLY A 121 -28.88 -1.73 -7.10
N LEU A 122 -28.99 -2.45 -5.99
CA LEU A 122 -28.90 -3.91 -5.98
C LEU A 122 -30.15 -4.51 -5.35
N ASP A 123 -30.77 -5.47 -6.04
CA ASP A 123 -31.73 -6.39 -5.44
C ASP A 123 -30.98 -7.57 -4.82
N LEU A 124 -31.12 -7.77 -3.51
CA LEU A 124 -30.45 -8.86 -2.79
C LEU A 124 -31.09 -10.22 -3.07
N ALA A 125 -32.32 -10.26 -3.62
CA ALA A 125 -32.99 -11.50 -3.97
C ALA A 125 -32.24 -12.28 -5.06
N THR A 126 -31.50 -11.60 -5.94
CA THR A 126 -30.73 -12.24 -7.02
C THR A 126 -29.51 -13.04 -6.54
N LEU A 127 -29.14 -12.93 -5.26
CA LEU A 127 -27.99 -13.63 -4.67
C LEU A 127 -28.37 -14.96 -4.00
N PHE A 128 -29.66 -15.26 -3.86
CA PHE A 128 -30.18 -16.46 -3.20
C PHE A 128 -30.90 -17.42 -4.16
N VAL A 129 -30.73 -17.23 -5.47
CA VAL A 129 -31.21 -18.14 -6.53
C VAL A 129 -30.14 -19.17 -6.86
#